data_AF-A0A352SBA4-F1
#
_entry.id   AF-A0A352SBA4-F1
#
_cell.length_a   1.000
_cell.length_b   1.000
_cell.length_c   1.000
_cell.angle_alpha   90.00
_cell.angle_beta   90.00
_cell.angle_gamma   90.00
#
_symmetry.space_group_name_H-M   'P 1'
#
loop_
_entity.id
_entity.type
_entity.pdbx_description
1 polymer ?
#
loop_
_entity_poly.entity_id
_entity_poly.type
_entity_poly.pdbx_seq_one_letter_code
_entity_poly.pdbx_strand_id
1 'polypeptide(L)'
;GGGGIGMLPVRGTDEIAAAWRQAQSTAAKAFGASELYFETLIDAPRHVEFQFLADRHGQVRCLYERDCSVQRRNQKVVEEA
;
A
#
# COMPACT_ATOMS: atom_id res chain seq x y z
N GLY A 1 1.97 8.00 -3.03
CA GLY A 1 2.73 6.79 -2.63
C GLY A 1 2.54 5.69 -3.67
N GLY A 2 3.41 4.66 -3.66
CA GLY A 2 3.32 3.54 -4.59
C GLY A 2 4.45 2.52 -4.40
N GLY A 3 4.18 1.25 -4.68
CA GLY A 3 5.20 0.19 -4.68
C GLY A 3 5.87 -0.08 -3.32
N GLY A 4 5.16 0.06 -2.21
CA GLY A 4 5.73 -0.21 -0.88
C GLY A 4 6.56 0.94 -0.29
N ILE A 5 6.74 2.06 -1.01
CA ILE A 5 7.64 3.15 -0.62
C ILE A 5 6.88 4.22 0.18
N GLY A 6 7.50 4.69 1.26
CA GLY A 6 6.97 5.80 2.08
C GLY A 6 5.94 5.36 3.12
N MET A 7 5.84 4.06 3.41
CA MET A 7 5.03 3.53 4.51
C MET A 7 5.94 3.16 5.68
N LEU A 8 5.53 3.56 6.88
CA LEU A 8 6.26 3.31 8.13
C LEU A 8 5.27 2.83 9.19
N PRO A 9 5.52 1.71 9.88
CA PRO A 9 4.70 1.32 11.02
C PRO A 9 4.95 2.27 12.20
N VAL A 10 3.89 2.58 12.93
CA VAL A 10 3.92 3.38 14.16
C VAL A 10 3.14 2.59 15.20
N ARG A 11 3.77 2.26 16.35
CA ARG A 11 3.13 1.51 17.44
C ARG A 11 2.82 2.35 18.67
N GLY A 12 3.38 3.55 18.76
CA GLY A 12 3.18 4.48 19.87
C GLY A 12 3.02 5.92 19.40
N THR A 13 2.37 6.75 20.22
CA THR A 13 2.17 8.17 19.90
C THR A 13 3.46 8.97 19.88
N ASP A 14 4.45 8.53 20.64
CA ASP A 14 5.80 9.08 20.71
C ASP A 14 6.60 8.90 19.41
N GLU A 15 6.30 7.86 18.63
CA GLU A 15 6.95 7.60 17.33
C GLU A 15 6.40 8.48 16.19
N ILE A 16 5.16 9.00 16.33
CA ILE A 16 4.42 9.70 15.28
C ILE A 16 5.21 10.86 14.68
N ALA A 17 5.78 11.73 15.50
CA ALA A 17 6.45 12.94 15.02
C ALA A 17 7.72 12.64 14.20
N ALA A 18 8.42 11.56 14.53
CA ALA A 18 9.58 11.11 13.77
C ALA A 18 9.15 10.43 12.47
N ALA A 19 8.22 9.48 12.55
CA ALA A 19 7.70 8.74 11.40
C ALA A 19 7.05 9.66 10.36
N TRP A 20 6.26 10.65 10.79
CA TRP A 20 5.60 11.61 9.91
C TRP A 20 6.62 12.43 9.10
N ARG A 21 7.64 12.99 9.76
CA ARG A 21 8.70 13.76 9.07
C ARG A 21 9.46 12.90 8.06
N GLN A 22 9.76 11.66 8.43
CA GLN A 22 10.44 10.72 7.54
C GLN A 22 9.56 10.36 6.33
N ALA A 23 8.32 9.96 6.55
CA ALA A 23 7.37 9.63 5.48
C ALA A 23 7.15 10.81 4.55
N GLN A 24 7.03 12.03 5.08
CA GLN A 24 6.80 13.24 4.29
C GLN A 24 8.00 13.53 3.37
N SER A 25 9.22 13.40 3.91
CA SER A 25 10.46 13.57 3.14
C SER A 25 10.60 12.51 2.05
N THR A 26 10.29 11.24 2.35
CA THR A 26 10.29 10.15 1.36
C THR A 26 9.24 10.40 0.29
N ALA A 27 8.03 10.81 0.66
CA ALA A 27 6.95 11.07 -0.27
C ALA A 27 7.31 12.20 -1.25
N ALA A 28 7.80 13.34 -0.73
CA ALA A 28 8.19 14.48 -1.53
C ALA A 28 9.29 14.12 -2.55
N LYS A 29 10.30 13.34 -2.12
CA LYS A 29 11.42 12.92 -2.98
C LYS A 29 11.01 11.89 -4.04
N ALA A 30 10.15 10.93 -3.68
CA ALA A 30 9.80 9.82 -4.56
C ALA A 30 8.62 10.14 -5.50
N PHE A 31 7.69 10.99 -5.07
CA PHE A 31 6.42 11.23 -5.77
C PHE A 31 6.13 12.71 -6.06
N GLY A 32 6.99 13.64 -5.63
CA GLY A 32 6.78 15.09 -5.83
C GLY A 32 5.64 15.68 -5.00
N ALA A 33 5.05 14.88 -4.10
CA ALA A 33 3.90 15.24 -3.28
C ALA A 33 4.12 14.73 -1.85
N SER A 34 3.55 15.41 -0.86
CA SER A 34 3.88 15.21 0.55
C SER A 34 2.67 14.97 1.44
N GLU A 35 1.49 14.73 0.85
CA GLU A 35 0.32 14.33 1.59
C GLU A 35 0.54 12.96 2.23
N LEU A 36 0.14 12.87 3.50
CA LEU A 36 0.19 11.66 4.31
C LEU A 36 -1.15 11.47 5.01
N TYR A 37 -1.42 10.23 5.38
CA TYR A 37 -2.57 9.85 6.18
C TYR A 37 -2.22 8.64 7.04
N PHE A 38 -3.11 8.29 7.97
CA PHE A 38 -2.95 7.12 8.82
C PHE A 38 -3.96 6.04 8.47
N GLU A 39 -3.54 4.79 8.63
CA GLU A 39 -4.37 3.61 8.61
C GLU A 39 -4.03 2.75 9.84
N THR A 40 -4.97 1.91 10.25
CA THR A 40 -4.71 0.90 11.28
C THR A 40 -3.72 -0.13 10.75
N LEU A 41 -2.61 -0.31 11.45
CA LEU A 41 -1.64 -1.37 11.14
C LEU A 41 -2.25 -2.73 11.48
N ILE A 42 -2.43 -3.57 10.47
CA ILE A 42 -2.83 -4.97 10.64
C ILE A 42 -1.56 -5.81 10.71
N ASP A 43 -1.40 -6.57 11.81
CA ASP A 43 -0.27 -7.49 11.98
C ASP A 43 -0.54 -8.80 11.20
N ALA A 44 0.49 -9.28 10.49
CA ALA A 44 0.46 -10.48 9.63
C ALA A 44 -0.76 -10.56 8.66
N PRO A 45 -1.02 -9.52 7.84
CA PRO A 45 -2.14 -9.52 6.92
C PRO A 45 -1.86 -10.43 5.71
N ARG A 46 -2.92 -10.94 5.09
CA ARG A 46 -2.88 -11.39 3.69
C ARG A 46 -3.11 -10.20 2.77
N HIS A 47 -2.38 -10.15 1.66
CA HIS A 47 -2.61 -9.16 0.61
C HIS A 47 -3.34 -9.85 -0.54
N VAL A 48 -4.65 -9.62 -0.63
CA VAL A 48 -5.49 -10.15 -1.70
C VAL A 48 -5.97 -9.00 -2.55
N GLU A 49 -5.82 -9.12 -3.86
CA GLU A 49 -6.27 -8.12 -4.82
C GLU A 49 -7.17 -8.72 -5.89
N PHE A 50 -8.12 -7.93 -6.40
CA PHE A 50 -9.09 -8.38 -7.38
C PHE A 50 -8.84 -7.70 -8.71
N GLN A 51 -8.87 -8.47 -9.79
CA GLN A 51 -8.79 -7.92 -11.13
C GLN A 51 -10.19 -7.53 -11.61
N PHE A 52 -10.35 -6.30 -12.10
CA PHE A 52 -11.58 -5.87 -12.76
C PHE A 52 -11.34 -5.55 -14.23
N LEU A 53 -12.34 -5.83 -15.05
CA LEU A 53 -12.44 -5.41 -16.44
C LEU A 53 -13.75 -4.64 -16.62
N ALA A 54 -13.68 -3.45 -17.18
CA ALA A 54 -14.84 -2.60 -17.44
C ALA A 54 -14.88 -2.14 -18.90
N ASP A 55 -16.06 -2.06 -19.49
CA ASP A 55 -16.29 -1.51 -20.82
C ASP A 55 -16.97 -0.13 -20.79
N ARG A 56 -17.06 0.53 -21.97
CA ARG A 56 -17.72 1.83 -22.11
C ARG A 56 -19.25 1.76 -22.13
N HIS A 57 -19.81 0.56 -22.11
CA HIS A 57 -21.25 0.31 -22.10
C HIS A 57 -21.77 0.02 -20.67
N GLY A 58 -20.91 0.19 -19.67
CA GLY A 58 -21.26 0.05 -18.26
C GLY A 58 -21.15 -1.38 -17.73
N GLN A 59 -20.61 -2.33 -18.51
CA GLN A 59 -20.33 -3.66 -17.98
C GLN A 59 -19.05 -3.65 -17.18
N VAL A 60 -19.09 -4.26 -16.00
CA VAL A 60 -17.92 -4.51 -15.15
C VAL A 60 -17.91 -5.99 -14.78
N ARG A 61 -16.74 -6.61 -14.80
CA ARG A 61 -16.53 -8.01 -14.39
C ARG A 61 -15.30 -8.11 -13.49
N CYS A 62 -15.42 -8.91 -12.44
CA CYS A 62 -14.29 -9.35 -11.63
C CYS A 62 -13.68 -10.60 -12.29
N LEU A 63 -12.38 -10.58 -12.54
CA LEU A 63 -11.58 -11.67 -13.10
C LEU A 63 -10.80 -12.36 -11.97
N TYR A 64 -11.53 -12.71 -10.90
CA TYR A 64 -11.00 -13.38 -9.71
C TYR A 64 -10.00 -12.54 -8.90
N GLU A 65 -9.46 -13.16 -7.88
CA GLU A 65 -8.45 -12.63 -6.98
C GLU A 65 -7.02 -13.08 -7.33
N ARG A 66 -6.05 -12.44 -6.70
CA ARG A 66 -4.66 -12.90 -6.56
C ARG A 66 -4.23 -12.80 -5.12
N ASP A 67 -3.49 -13.79 -4.64
CA ASP A 67 -2.76 -13.70 -3.38
C ASP A 67 -1.35 -13.16 -3.64
N CYS A 68 -1.06 -11.99 -3.09
CA CYS A 68 0.24 -11.32 -3.16
C CYS A 68 0.87 -11.15 -1.77
N SER A 69 0.54 -12.04 -0.81
CA SER A 69 1.00 -11.94 0.59
C SER A 69 2.51 -12.13 0.74
N VAL A 70 3.17 -12.78 -0.21
CA VAL A 70 4.62 -12.98 -0.20
C VAL A 70 5.32 -11.68 -0.59
N GLN A 71 5.78 -10.95 0.42
CA GLN A 71 6.34 -9.61 0.27
C GLN A 71 7.66 -9.44 1.01
N ARG A 72 8.52 -8.54 0.51
CA ARG A 72 9.71 -8.06 1.21
C ARG A 72 9.64 -6.54 1.30
N ARG A 73 9.63 -5.99 2.51
CA ARG A 73 9.52 -4.53 2.75
C ARG A 73 8.34 -3.90 1.99
N ASN A 74 7.17 -4.53 2.08
CA ASN A 74 5.92 -4.09 1.44
C ASN A 74 5.95 -4.08 -0.10
N GLN A 75 6.90 -4.81 -0.70
CA GLN A 75 6.97 -5.04 -2.15
C GLN A 75 6.67 -6.50 -2.45
N LYS A 76 5.81 -6.75 -3.44
CA LYS A 76 5.45 -8.10 -3.88
C LYS A 76 6.68 -8.84 -4.42
N VAL A 77 6.82 -10.10 -4.03
CA VAL A 77 7.91 -10.99 -4.48
C VAL A 77 7.36 -12.19 -5.23
N VAL A 78 6.24 -12.75 -4.77
CA VAL A 78 5.51 -13.83 -5.44
C VAL A 78 4.03 -13.47 -5.47
N GLU A 79 3.36 -13.82 -6.56
CA GLU A 79 1.94 -13.57 -6.80
C GLU A 79 1.30 -14.86 -7.34
N GLU A 80 0.20 -15.29 -6.74
CA GLU A 80 -0.54 -16.52 -7.08
C GLU A 80 -2.00 -16.18 -7.45
N ALA A 81 -2.58 -16.93 -8.40
CA ALA A 81 -3.93 -16.75 -8.94
C ALA A 81 -4.67 -18.09 -8.99
#